data_AF-A0A918XTV7-F1
#
_entry.id   AF-A0A918XTV7-F1
#
_cell.length_a   1.000
_cell.length_b   1.000
_cell.length_c   1.000
_cell.angle_alpha   90.00
_cell.angle_beta   90.00
_cell.angle_gamma   90.00
#
_symmetry.space_group_name_H-M   'P 1'
#
loop_
_entity.id
_entity.type
_entity.pdbx_description
1 polymer ?
#
loop_
_entity_poly.entity_id
_entity_poly.type
_entity_poly.pdbx_seq_one_letter_code
_entity_poly.pdbx_strand_id
1 'polypeptide(L)'
;MSATSTAIQNTQSVITDLEADLNLIRDVARRIDQIAGQTNLLALNATIEAARAGDAGRGFAVVAGEVKTLSGNTKEATDQIAKVIATVEKRVETLKRTLMDADRADHAFTAAE
;
A
#
# COMPACT_ATOMS: atom_id res chain seq x y z
N MET A 1 36.77 7.28 8.36
CA MET A 1 35.47 7.23 7.65
C MET A 1 35.24 8.60 7.07
N SER A 2 35.07 8.70 5.74
CA SER A 2 34.77 9.97 5.09
C SER A 2 33.39 10.47 5.51
N ALA A 3 33.15 11.79 5.45
CA ALA A 3 31.80 12.33 5.64
C ALA A 3 30.78 11.70 4.68
N THR A 4 31.23 11.29 3.49
CA THR A 4 30.48 10.55 2.48
C THR A 4 30.02 9.18 2.99
N SER A 5 30.92 8.38 3.57
CA SER A 5 30.61 7.05 4.09
C SER A 5 29.56 7.11 5.21
N THR A 6 29.66 8.09 6.11
CA THR A 6 28.63 8.31 7.15
C THR A 6 27.27 8.69 6.55
N ALA A 7 27.25 9.54 5.51
CA ALA A 7 26.00 9.92 4.83
C ALA A 7 25.35 8.73 4.11
N ILE A 8 26.15 7.85 3.50
CA ILE A 8 25.67 6.62 2.86
C ILE A 8 25.05 5.69 3.91
N GLN A 9 25.72 5.46 5.04
CA GLN A 9 25.19 4.62 6.13
C GLN A 9 23.87 5.16 6.70
N ASN A 10 23.79 6.47 6.93
CA ASN A 10 22.54 7.11 7.39
C ASN A 10 21.42 6.93 6.37
N THR A 11 21.71 7.11 5.08
CA THR A 11 20.70 6.92 4.03
C THR A 11 20.24 5.46 3.95
N GLN A 12 21.14 4.50 4.13
CA GLN A 12 20.81 3.07 4.18
C GLN A 12 19.88 2.73 5.36
N SER A 13 20.09 3.37 6.52
CA SER A 13 19.18 3.24 7.67
C SER A 13 17.79 3.76 7.32
N VAL A 14 17.69 4.98 6.77
CA VAL A 14 16.40 5.59 6.38
C VAL A 14 15.67 4.74 5.34
N ILE A 15 16.40 4.13 4.41
CA ILE A 15 15.82 3.19 3.43
C ILE A 15 15.21 1.96 4.13
N THR A 16 15.91 1.42 5.13
CA THR A 16 15.44 0.24 5.88
C THR A 16 14.16 0.57 6.64
N ASP A 17 14.10 1.74 7.28
CA ASP A 17 12.91 2.23 7.96
C ASP A 17 11.75 2.45 6.98
N LEU A 18 12.02 3.05 5.81
CA LEU A 18 11.02 3.24 4.77
C LEU A 18 10.45 1.91 4.24
N GLU A 19 11.26 0.88 4.10
CA GLU A 19 10.79 -0.46 3.72
C GLU A 19 9.87 -1.07 4.79
N ALA A 20 10.19 -0.87 6.08
CA ALA A 20 9.34 -1.30 7.18
C ALA A 20 7.98 -0.56 7.17
N ASP A 21 8.00 0.75 6.93
CA ASP A 21 6.77 1.56 6.80
C ASP A 21 5.91 1.12 5.61
N LEU A 22 6.52 0.85 4.46
CA LEU A 22 5.80 0.35 3.28
C LEU A 22 5.15 -1.02 3.53
N ASN A 23 5.80 -1.89 4.30
CA ASN A 23 5.22 -3.16 4.72
C ASN A 23 4.00 -2.96 5.62
N LEU A 24 4.08 -2.04 6.59
CA LEU A 24 2.94 -1.69 7.44
C LEU A 24 1.76 -1.15 6.63
N ILE A 25 2.03 -0.23 5.69
CA ILE A 25 0.99 0.33 4.81
C ILE A 25 0.35 -0.78 3.97
N ARG A 26 1.15 -1.73 3.45
CA ARG A 26 0.63 -2.89 2.71
C ARG A 26 -0.32 -3.73 3.55
N ASP A 27 0.04 -4.01 4.79
CA ASP A 27 -0.79 -4.83 5.68
C ASP A 27 -2.10 -4.12 6.05
N VAL A 28 -2.04 -2.80 6.29
CA VAL A 28 -3.26 -1.99 6.49
C VAL A 28 -4.13 -2.00 5.24
N ALA A 29 -3.56 -1.79 4.05
CA ALA A 29 -4.31 -1.81 2.79
C ALA A 29 -4.99 -3.17 2.54
N ARG A 30 -4.30 -4.28 2.81
CA ARG A 30 -4.87 -5.63 2.73
C ARG A 30 -6.04 -5.84 3.70
N ARG A 31 -5.92 -5.35 4.94
CA ARG A 31 -7.02 -5.43 5.92
C ARG A 31 -8.23 -4.62 5.47
N ILE A 32 -8.01 -3.44 4.89
CA ILE A 32 -9.10 -2.63 4.32
C ILE A 32 -9.77 -3.36 3.14
N ASP A 33 -8.99 -3.99 2.25
CA ASP A 33 -9.55 -4.78 1.13
C ASP A 33 -10.44 -5.94 1.63
N GLN A 34 -10.00 -6.62 2.69
CA GLN A 34 -10.79 -7.67 3.33
C GLN A 34 -12.11 -7.12 3.93
N ILE A 35 -12.05 -5.98 4.63
CA ILE A 35 -13.24 -5.31 5.18
C ILE A 35 -14.18 -4.88 4.05
N ALA A 36 -13.66 -4.34 2.96
CA ALA A 36 -14.44 -3.96 1.79
C ALA A 36 -15.14 -5.18 1.16
N GLY A 37 -14.42 -6.31 1.02
CA GLY A 37 -14.98 -7.56 0.54
C GLY A 37 -16.11 -8.10 1.43
N GLN A 38 -15.92 -8.09 2.76
CA GLN A 38 -16.95 -8.47 3.72
C GLN A 38 -18.16 -7.52 3.67
N THR A 39 -17.93 -6.22 3.57
CA THR A 39 -18.97 -5.19 3.46
C THR A 39 -19.79 -5.38 2.18
N ASN A 40 -19.12 -5.68 1.06
CA ASN A 40 -19.78 -6.00 -0.21
C ASN A 40 -20.68 -7.24 -0.09
N LEU A 41 -20.22 -8.27 0.61
CA LEU A 41 -21.00 -9.49 0.84
C LEU A 41 -22.22 -9.22 1.73
N LEU A 42 -22.06 -8.43 2.80
CA LEU A 42 -23.16 -7.99 3.66
C LEU A 42 -24.19 -7.16 2.88
N ALA A 43 -23.72 -6.24 2.02
CA ALA A 43 -24.57 -5.45 1.15
C ALA A 43 -25.36 -6.33 0.17
N LEU A 44 -24.71 -7.34 -0.43
CA LEU A 44 -25.37 -8.30 -1.29
C LEU A 44 -26.49 -9.07 -0.56
N ASN A 45 -26.20 -9.57 0.65
CA ASN A 45 -27.20 -10.25 1.47
C ASN A 45 -28.39 -9.33 1.80
N ALA A 46 -28.11 -8.06 2.11
CA ALA A 46 -29.14 -7.05 2.34
C ALA A 46 -29.98 -6.77 1.08
N THR A 47 -29.36 -6.74 -0.10
CA THR A 47 -30.09 -6.62 -1.38
C THR A 47 -31.02 -7.82 -1.60
N ILE A 48 -30.58 -9.05 -1.29
CA ILE A 48 -31.40 -10.27 -1.42
C ILE A 48 -32.61 -10.21 -0.49
N GLU A 49 -32.40 -9.86 0.78
CA GLU A 49 -33.49 -9.81 1.76
C GLU A 49 -34.46 -8.65 1.47
N ALA A 50 -33.95 -7.51 0.99
CA ALA A 50 -34.78 -6.40 0.51
C ALA A 50 -35.68 -6.82 -0.67
N ALA A 51 -35.15 -7.60 -1.62
CA ALA A 51 -35.95 -8.15 -2.71
C ALA A 51 -37.02 -9.13 -2.20
N ARG A 52 -36.68 -9.96 -1.21
CA ARG A 52 -37.60 -10.91 -0.57
C ARG A 52 -38.75 -10.21 0.16
N ALA A 53 -38.49 -9.06 0.78
CA ALA A 53 -39.49 -8.24 1.45
C ALA A 53 -40.41 -7.48 0.47
N GLY A 54 -40.15 -7.54 -0.84
CA GLY A 54 -40.97 -6.89 -1.87
C GLY A 54 -41.08 -5.38 -1.66
N ASP A 55 -42.31 -4.86 -1.65
CA ASP A 55 -42.55 -3.42 -1.53
C ASP A 55 -42.03 -2.81 -0.22
N ALA A 56 -42.02 -3.58 0.87
CA ALA A 56 -41.52 -3.16 2.17
C ALA A 56 -39.98 -3.03 2.20
N GLY A 57 -39.28 -3.72 1.29
CA GLY A 57 -37.83 -3.71 1.21
C GLY A 57 -37.22 -2.62 0.33
N ARG A 58 -38.03 -1.81 -0.37
CA ARG A 58 -37.54 -0.85 -1.37
C ARG A 58 -36.52 0.15 -0.82
N GLY A 59 -36.75 0.69 0.38
CA GLY A 59 -35.79 1.61 1.03
C GLY A 59 -34.47 0.93 1.38
N PHE A 60 -34.54 -0.31 1.90
CA PHE A 60 -33.35 -1.11 2.20
C PHE A 60 -32.56 -1.50 0.95
N ALA A 61 -33.23 -1.74 -0.18
CA ALA A 61 -32.58 -2.03 -1.45
C ALA A 61 -31.68 -0.86 -1.92
N VAL A 62 -32.15 0.38 -1.76
CA VAL A 62 -31.38 1.58 -2.12
C VAL A 62 -30.12 1.68 -1.24
N VAL A 63 -30.28 1.55 0.07
CA VAL A 63 -29.15 1.61 1.01
C VAL A 63 -28.14 0.48 0.74
N ALA A 64 -28.62 -0.75 0.51
CA ALA A 64 -27.75 -1.88 0.18
C ALA A 64 -26.97 -1.65 -1.12
N GLY A 65 -27.60 -1.06 -2.14
CA GLY A 65 -26.93 -0.66 -3.38
C GLY A 65 -25.83 0.37 -3.15
N GLU A 66 -26.09 1.37 -2.32
CA GLU A 66 -25.11 2.40 -1.98
C GLU A 66 -23.90 1.81 -1.23
N VAL A 67 -24.15 0.99 -0.20
CA VAL A 67 -23.08 0.29 0.53
C VAL A 67 -22.23 -0.58 -0.40
N LYS A 68 -22.86 -1.26 -1.37
CA LYS A 68 -22.16 -2.05 -2.38
C LYS A 68 -21.22 -1.16 -3.21
N THR A 69 -21.69 -0.02 -3.70
CA THR A 69 -20.88 0.96 -4.44
C THR A 69 -19.71 1.47 -3.60
N LEU A 70 -19.95 1.87 -2.35
CA LEU A 70 -18.90 2.32 -1.43
C LEU A 70 -17.84 1.24 -1.19
N SER A 71 -18.26 -0.02 -1.00
CA SER A 71 -17.33 -1.14 -0.82
C SER A 71 -16.49 -1.41 -2.09
N GLY A 72 -17.08 -1.24 -3.28
CA GLY A 72 -16.35 -1.31 -4.55
C GLY A 72 -15.30 -0.20 -4.69
N ASN A 73 -15.69 1.05 -4.44
CA ASN A 73 -14.77 2.19 -4.45
C ASN A 73 -13.63 2.02 -3.43
N THR A 74 -13.92 1.44 -2.26
CA THR A 74 -12.91 1.13 -1.24
C THR A 74 -11.89 0.11 -1.75
N LYS A 75 -12.35 -0.94 -2.45
CA LYS A 75 -11.48 -1.95 -3.06
C LYS A 75 -10.57 -1.33 -4.13
N GLU A 76 -11.12 -0.48 -5.00
CA GLU A 76 -10.32 0.23 -6.01
C GLU A 76 -9.25 1.13 -5.37
N ALA A 77 -9.58 1.82 -4.29
CA ALA A 77 -8.62 2.63 -3.55
C ALA A 77 -7.48 1.78 -2.95
N THR A 78 -7.79 0.61 -2.37
CA THR A 78 -6.76 -0.30 -1.84
C THR A 78 -5.87 -0.88 -2.95
N ASP A 79 -6.41 -1.14 -4.14
CA ASP A 79 -5.62 -1.57 -5.30
C ASP A 79 -4.69 -0.46 -5.80
N GLN A 80 -5.13 0.80 -5.77
CA GLN A 80 -4.27 1.94 -6.09
C GLN A 80 -3.14 2.09 -5.07
N ILE A 81 -3.42 1.94 -3.78
CA ILE A 81 -2.40 1.96 -2.72
C ILE A 81 -1.35 0.87 -2.99
N ALA A 82 -1.77 -0.36 -3.33
CA ALA A 82 -0.85 -1.45 -3.63
C ALA A 82 0.07 -1.13 -4.83
N LYS A 83 -0.44 -0.48 -5.88
CA LYS A 83 0.35 -0.02 -7.03
C LYS A 83 1.35 1.08 -6.65
N VAL A 84 0.96 2.00 -5.79
CA VAL A 84 1.85 3.06 -5.29
C VAL A 84 2.99 2.46 -4.47
N ILE A 85 2.69 1.53 -3.55
CA ILE A 85 3.71 0.81 -2.77
C ILE A 85 4.72 0.14 -3.71
N ALA A 86 4.26 -0.64 -4.69
CA ALA A 86 5.14 -1.33 -5.64
C ALA A 86 6.02 -0.35 -6.45
N THR A 87 5.49 0.84 -6.74
CA THR A 87 6.25 1.90 -7.43
C THR A 87 7.33 2.49 -6.52
N VAL A 88 7.01 2.73 -5.24
CA VAL A 88 7.98 3.25 -4.27
C VAL A 88 9.08 2.22 -4.00
N GLU A 89 8.75 0.94 -3.86
CA GLU A 89 9.74 -0.14 -3.68
C GLU A 89 10.74 -0.20 -4.84
N LYS A 90 10.28 -0.04 -6.09
CA LYS A 90 11.19 0.04 -7.25
C LYS A 90 12.15 1.23 -7.18
N ARG A 91 11.67 2.37 -6.65
CA ARG A 91 12.51 3.56 -6.46
C ARG A 91 13.52 3.35 -5.34
N VAL A 92 13.11 2.70 -4.25
CA VAL A 92 13.98 2.30 -3.14
C VAL A 92 15.08 1.35 -3.62
N GLU A 93 14.74 0.35 -4.42
CA GLU A 93 15.72 -0.58 -5.00
C GLU A 93 16.73 0.14 -5.91
N THR A 94 16.26 1.08 -6.73
CA THR A 94 17.14 1.94 -7.54
C THR A 94 18.07 2.76 -6.64
N LEU A 95 17.53 3.35 -5.58
CA LEU A 95 18.30 4.16 -4.63
C LEU A 95 19.38 3.33 -3.92
N LYS A 96 19.06 2.11 -3.48
CA LYS A 96 20.01 1.18 -2.88
C LYS A 96 21.19 0.91 -3.82
N ARG A 97 20.92 0.64 -5.11
CA ARG A 97 21.99 0.40 -6.10
C ARG A 97 22.89 1.62 -6.27
N THR A 98 22.31 2.80 -6.42
CA THR A 98 23.07 4.05 -6.56
C THR A 98 23.95 4.31 -5.33
N LEU A 99 23.46 4.01 -4.12
CA LEU A 99 24.25 4.14 -2.89
C LEU A 99 25.39 3.12 -2.82
N MET A 100 25.15 1.87 -3.23
CA MET A 100 26.21 0.85 -3.30
C MET A 100 27.32 1.24 -4.28
N ASP A 101 26.97 1.84 -5.42
CA ASP A 101 27.95 2.30 -6.39
C ASP A 101 28.72 3.52 -5.88
N ALA A 102 28.06 4.43 -5.16
CA ALA A 102 28.70 5.57 -4.50
C ALA A 102 29.67 5.15 -3.39
N ASP A 103 29.30 4.16 -2.58
CA ASP A 103 30.14 3.62 -1.50
C ASP A 103 31.41 2.96 -2.07
N ARG A 104 31.27 2.20 -3.15
CA ARG A 104 32.41 1.60 -3.87
C ARG A 104 33.35 2.66 -4.46
N ALA A 105 32.82 3.74 -5.00
CA ALA A 105 33.62 4.82 -5.56
C ALA A 105 34.42 5.55 -4.47
N ASP A 106 33.81 5.81 -3.31
CA ASP A 106 34.50 6.43 -2.15
C ASP A 106 35.64 5.54 -1.63
N HIS A 107 35.40 4.23 -1.54
CA HIS A 107 36.42 3.26 -1.14
C HIS A 107 37.56 3.08 -2.17
N ALA A 108 37.27 3.13 -3.48
CA ALA A 108 38.29 3.07 -4.51
C ALA A 108 39.20 4.30 -4.52
N PHE A 109 38.64 5.48 -4.23
CA PHE A 109 39.40 6.72 -4.12
C PHE A 109 40.34 6.70 -2.91
N THR A 110 39.85 6.28 -1.74
CA THR A 110 40.67 6.20 -0.51
C THR A 110 41.73 5.11 -0.53
N ALA A 111 41.60 4.08 -1.38
CA ALA A 111 42.63 3.04 -1.54
C ALA A 111 43.72 3.39 -2.56
N ALA A 112 43.51 4.42 -3.38
CA ALA A 112 44.45 4.89 -4.40
C ALA A 112 45.39 6.02 -3.92
N GLU A 113 45.13 6.56 -2.72
CA GLU A 113 45.94 7.57 -2.01
C GLU A 113 46.78 6.90 -0.91
#